data_AF-A0A1M5RNB5-F1
#
_entry.id   AF-A0A1M5RNB5-F1
#
_cell.length_a   1.000
_cell.length_b   1.000
_cell.length_c   1.000
_cell.angle_alpha   90.00
_cell.angle_beta   90.00
_cell.angle_gamma   90.00
#
_symmetry.space_group_name_H-M   'P 1'
#
loop_
_entity.id
_entity.type
_entity.pdbx_description
1 polymer ?
#
loop_
_entity_poly.entity_id
_entity_poly.type
_entity_poly.pdbx_seq_one_letter_code
_entity_poly.pdbx_strand_id
1 'polypeptide(L)'
;MNFVWDSCRGNETIIRKMIFGNIEDIKELLKEYGKSKLKKIFLENFHRFHGRDKSYWQLILEVSNEQINLKAKGSFRKDTGIRYFP
;
A
#
# COMPACT_ATOMS: atom_id res chain seq x y z
N MET A 1 -1.15 -23.15 -6.86
CA MET A 1 -2.05 -22.32 -7.69
C MET A 1 -1.24 -21.09 -8.11
N ASN A 2 -0.69 -21.09 -9.34
CA ASN A 2 0.09 -19.95 -9.84
C ASN A 2 -0.90 -18.92 -10.39
N PHE A 3 -1.19 -17.90 -9.58
CA PHE A 3 -1.92 -16.74 -10.09
C PHE A 3 -0.98 -15.97 -11.03
N VAL A 4 -1.29 -16.01 -12.33
CA VAL A 4 -0.62 -15.21 -13.35
C VAL A 4 -1.10 -13.77 -13.18
N TRP A 5 -0.41 -13.01 -12.32
CA TRP A 5 -0.71 -11.61 -12.05
C TRP A 5 -0.25 -10.66 -13.17
N ASP A 6 0.25 -11.21 -14.28
CA ASP A 6 0.93 -10.51 -15.39
C ASP A 6 0.08 -9.46 -16.13
N SER A 7 -1.23 -9.44 -15.94
CA SER A 7 -2.11 -8.43 -16.54
C SER A 7 -2.25 -7.14 -15.72
N CYS A 8 -1.77 -7.10 -14.46
CA CYS A 8 -1.69 -5.88 -13.67
C CYS A 8 -0.31 -5.24 -13.87
N ARG A 9 -0.27 -4.02 -14.40
CA ARG A 9 0.98 -3.24 -14.56
C ARG A 9 1.04 -2.09 -13.55
N GLY A 10 2.25 -1.75 -13.11
CA GLY A 10 2.50 -0.58 -12.25
C GLY A 10 2.40 -0.86 -10.75
N ASN A 11 1.96 0.14 -9.98
CA ASN A 11 1.94 0.08 -8.51
C ASN A 11 1.05 -1.04 -7.95
N GLU A 12 0.07 -1.52 -8.72
CA GLU A 12 -0.84 -2.59 -8.29
C GLU A 12 -0.08 -3.90 -8.01
N THR A 13 0.89 -4.26 -8.84
CA THR A 13 1.71 -5.46 -8.67
C THR A 13 2.56 -5.36 -7.42
N ILE A 14 3.09 -4.16 -7.14
CA ILE A 14 3.86 -3.87 -5.93
C ILE A 14 2.97 -4.06 -4.70
N ILE A 15 1.80 -3.43 -4.67
CA ILE A 15 0.86 -3.52 -3.54
C ILE A 15 0.45 -4.96 -3.29
N ARG A 16 0.19 -5.74 -4.35
CA ARG A 16 -0.16 -7.16 -4.22
C ARG A 16 0.98 -8.01 -3.70
N LYS A 17 2.20 -7.83 -4.22
CA LYS A 17 3.39 -8.50 -3.66
C LYS A 17 3.59 -8.10 -2.19
N MET A 18 3.26 -6.87 -1.81
CA MET A 18 3.32 -6.46 -0.40
C MET A 18 2.28 -7.15 0.50
N ILE A 19 1.09 -7.46 -0.02
CA ILE A 19 0.00 -8.07 0.77
C ILE A 19 0.05 -9.60 0.74
N PHE A 20 0.33 -10.19 -0.43
CA PHE A 20 0.21 -11.63 -0.68
C PHE A 20 1.54 -12.30 -1.04
N GLY A 21 2.61 -11.54 -1.19
CA GLY A 21 3.92 -12.07 -1.59
C GLY A 21 4.54 -12.91 -0.48
N ASN A 22 5.40 -13.83 -0.91
CA ASN A 22 6.24 -14.61 -0.01
C ASN A 22 7.51 -13.82 0.37
N ILE A 23 8.39 -14.43 1.16
CA ILE A 23 9.63 -13.79 1.61
C ILE A 23 10.57 -13.43 0.45
N GLU A 24 10.61 -14.22 -0.61
CA GLU A 24 11.44 -13.94 -1.79
C GLU A 24 10.90 -12.73 -2.56
N ASP A 25 9.58 -12.64 -2.75
CA ASP A 25 8.92 -11.48 -3.35
C ASP A 25 9.23 -10.20 -2.58
N ILE A 26 9.20 -10.28 -1.23
CA ILE A 26 9.48 -9.13 -0.36
C ILE A 26 10.94 -8.68 -0.49
N LYS A 27 11.89 -9.63 -0.55
CA LYS A 27 13.31 -9.33 -0.76
C LYS A 27 13.54 -8.68 -2.12
N GLU A 28 12.91 -9.21 -3.16
CA GLU A 28 12.96 -8.64 -4.51
C GLU A 28 12.41 -7.21 -4.53
N LEU A 29 11.23 -6.99 -3.94
CA LEU A 29 10.62 -5.67 -3.82
C LEU A 29 11.56 -4.65 -3.14
N LEU A 30 12.15 -5.03 -2.00
CA LEU A 30 13.05 -4.17 -1.25
C LEU A 30 14.30 -3.83 -2.05
N LYS A 31 14.82 -4.78 -2.83
CA LYS A 31 16.01 -4.59 -3.69
C LYS A 31 15.71 -3.72 -4.90
N GLU A 32 14.58 -3.95 -5.59
CA GLU A 32 14.24 -3.29 -6.85
C GLU A 32 13.76 -1.85 -6.65
N TYR A 33 12.88 -1.63 -5.66
CA TYR A 33 12.21 -0.33 -5.47
C TYR A 33 12.80 0.50 -4.34
N GLY A 34 13.50 -0.13 -3.40
CA GLY A 34 14.04 0.53 -2.21
C GLY A 34 12.96 0.98 -1.22
N LYS A 35 13.36 1.21 0.04
CA LYS A 35 12.45 1.59 1.14
C LYS A 35 11.66 2.86 0.84
N SER A 36 12.27 3.90 0.27
CA SER A 36 11.63 5.21 0.06
C SER A 36 10.42 5.13 -0.89
N LYS A 37 10.57 4.44 -2.03
CA LYS A 37 9.47 4.27 -3.00
C LYS A 37 8.35 3.39 -2.43
N LEU A 38 8.71 2.29 -1.77
CA LEU A 38 7.75 1.41 -1.11
C LEU A 38 6.99 2.12 0.01
N LYS A 39 7.66 2.99 0.78
CA LYS A 39 7.04 3.84 1.81
C LYS A 39 5.99 4.77 1.22
N LYS A 40 6.27 5.42 0.09
CA LYS A 40 5.30 6.25 -0.61
C LYS A 40 4.08 5.44 -1.06
N ILE A 41 4.31 4.30 -1.71
CA ILE A 41 3.25 3.41 -2.19
C ILE A 41 2.39 2.90 -1.03
N PHE A 42 3.02 2.47 0.06
CA PHE A 42 2.36 2.02 1.28
C PHE A 42 1.45 3.09 1.88
N LEU A 43 1.97 4.31 2.05
CA LEU A 43 1.20 5.42 2.62
C LEU A 43 0.03 5.85 1.73
N GLU A 44 0.22 5.88 0.41
CA GLU A 44 -0.83 6.21 -0.55
C GLU A 44 -1.93 5.15 -0.61
N ASN A 45 -1.59 3.90 -0.31
CA ASN A 45 -2.48 2.75 -0.37
C ASN A 45 -2.76 2.13 1.00
N PHE A 46 -2.53 2.87 2.09
CA PHE A 46 -2.56 2.35 3.45
C PHE A 46 -3.90 1.68 3.83
N HIS A 47 -4.99 2.16 3.24
CA HIS A 47 -6.34 1.62 3.43
C HIS A 47 -6.51 0.17 2.92
N ARG A 48 -5.64 -0.32 2.03
CA ARG A 48 -5.69 -1.66 1.44
C ARG A 48 -4.97 -2.73 2.27
N PHE A 49 -4.13 -2.31 3.20
CA PHE A 49 -3.43 -3.21 4.12
C PHE A 49 -4.33 -3.48 5.32
N HIS A 50 -4.26 -4.67 5.92
CA HIS A 50 -5.09 -5.04 7.07
C HIS A 50 -4.28 -5.67 8.19
N GLY A 51 -4.67 -5.40 9.44
CA GLY A 51 -4.14 -6.05 10.64
C GLY A 51 -2.61 -6.19 10.64
N ARG A 52 -2.14 -7.44 10.54
CA ARG A 52 -0.72 -7.79 10.58
C ARG A 52 0.10 -7.19 9.44
N ASP A 53 -0.47 -7.03 8.25
CA ASP A 53 0.27 -6.49 7.10
C ASP A 53 0.64 -5.02 7.32
N LYS A 54 -0.23 -4.25 7.98
CA LYS A 54 0.06 -2.86 8.36
C LYS A 54 1.25 -2.81 9.30
N SER A 55 1.18 -3.56 10.41
CA SER A 55 2.24 -3.56 11.42
C SER A 55 3.58 -4.01 10.83
N TYR A 56 3.55 -5.02 9.96
CA TYR A 56 4.72 -5.53 9.26
C TYR A 56 5.38 -4.45 8.39
N TRP A 57 4.61 -3.81 7.51
CA TRP A 57 5.14 -2.80 6.61
C TRP A 57 5.49 -1.48 7.31
N GLN A 58 4.81 -1.13 8.40
CA GLN A 58 5.19 0.00 9.25
C GLN A 58 6.59 -0.18 9.85
N LEU A 59 6.90 -1.39 10.33
CA LEU A 59 8.22 -1.71 10.87
C LEU A 59 9.30 -1.70 9.78
N ILE A 60 9.07 -2.39 8.66
CA ILE A 60 10.07 -2.50 7.57
C ILE A 60 10.38 -1.14 6.93
N LEU A 61 9.35 -0.31 6.74
CA LEU A 61 9.46 0.98 6.05
C LEU A 61 9.67 2.16 7.02
N GLU A 62 9.82 1.89 8.32
CA GLU A 62 10.05 2.89 9.37
C GLU A 62 9.03 4.04 9.26
N VAL A 63 7.75 3.67 9.21
CA VAL A 63 6.62 4.60 9.07
C VAL A 63 6.04 4.89 10.46
N SER A 64 6.03 6.15 10.85
CA SER A 64 5.40 6.57 12.12
C SER A 64 3.89 6.70 11.97
N ASN A 65 3.19 6.60 13.10
CA ASN A 65 1.73 6.84 13.15
C ASN A 65 1.37 8.27 12.72
N GLU A 66 2.24 9.25 12.96
CA GLU A 66 2.05 10.63 12.51
C GLU A 66 2.01 10.74 10.99
N GLN A 67 2.91 10.05 10.28
CA GLN A 67 2.95 10.03 8.82
C GLN A 67 1.67 9.43 8.23
N ILE A 68 1.13 8.38 8.87
CA ILE A 68 -0.14 7.77 8.49
C ILE A 68 -1.28 8.76 8.72
N ASN A 69 -1.33 9.41 9.88
CA ASN A 69 -2.39 10.36 10.22
C ASN A 69 -2.41 11.56 9.28
N LEU A 70 -1.24 12.10 8.92
CA LEU A 70 -1.13 13.21 7.96
C LEU A 70 -1.66 12.81 6.58
N LYS A 71 -1.30 11.62 6.10
CA LYS A 71 -1.80 11.11 4.81
C LYS A 71 -3.30 10.79 4.85
N ALA A 72 -3.79 10.23 5.95
CA ALA A 72 -5.22 9.96 6.14
C ALA A 72 -6.06 11.24 6.12
N LYS A 73 -5.61 12.30 6.81
CA LYS A 73 -6.27 13.62 6.81
C LYS A 73 -6.32 14.24 5.42
N GLY A 74 -5.27 14.09 4.61
CA GLY A 74 -5.23 14.57 3.23
C GLY A 74 -6.05 13.72 2.24
N SER A 75 -6.43 12.50 2.61
CA SER A 75 -7.14 11.55 1.75
C SER A 75 -8.66 11.56 1.96
N PHE A 76 -9.16 12.26 2.98
CA PHE A 76 -10.59 12.53 3.09
C PHE A 76 -11.04 13.31 1.84
N ARG A 77 -11.95 12.71 1.06
CA ARG A 77 -12.58 13.37 -0.08
C ARG A 77 -13.23 14.64 0.45
N LYS A 78 -12.73 15.81 0.02
CA LYS A 78 -13.32 17.12 0.38
C LYS A 78 -14.77 17.28 -0.09
N ASP A 79 -15.23 16.38 -0.96
CA ASP A 79 -16.54 16.46 -1.58
C ASP A 79 -17.31 15.15 -1.34
N THR A 80 -18.10 15.12 -0.28
CA THR A 80 -19.25 14.22 -0.19
C THR A 80 -20.43 14.97 -0.79
N GLY A 81 -20.42 15.13 -2.12
CA GLY A 81 -21.58 15.64 -2.85
C GLY A 81 -22.78 14.77 -2.49
N ILE A 82 -23.79 15.39 -1.87
CA ILE A 82 -25.08 14.75 -1.58
C ILE A 82 -25.62 14.27 -2.92
N ARG A 83 -25.62 12.95 -3.14
CA ARG A 83 -26.20 12.37 -4.35
C ARG A 83 -27.71 12.39 -4.19
N TYR A 84 -28.36 13.34 -4.86
CA TYR A 84 -29.78 13.23 -5.15
C TYR A 84 -29.93 12.16 -6.23
N PHE A 85 -30.41 10.98 -5.83
CA PHE A 85 -30.89 9.98 -6.77
C PHE A 85 -32.32 10.38 -7.21
N PRO A 86 -32.60 10.43 -8.52
CA PRO A 86 -33.95 10.65 -9.03
C PRO A 86 -34.89 9.49 -8.71
#